data_AF-A0A352WBB9-F1
#
_entry.id   AF-A0A352WBB9-F1
#
_cell.length_a   1.000
_cell.length_b   1.000
_cell.length_c   1.000
_cell.angle_alpha   90.00
_cell.angle_beta   90.00
_cell.angle_gamma   90.00
#
_symmetry.space_group_name_H-M   'P 1'
#
loop_
_entity.id
_entity.type
_entity.pdbx_description
1 polymer ?
#
loop_
_entity_poly.entity_id
_entity_poly.type
_entity_poly.pdbx_seq_one_letter_code
_entity_poly.pdbx_strand_id
1 'polypeptide(L)' 'ATVSAMQPDQQKEVKGPPVKAAYDAQGAFTKAALGFARGQGVSAESLYRAPYEGGEYVFAKVEERGRSAL' A
#
# COMPACT_ATOMS: atom_id res chain seq x y z
N ALA A 1 -4.28 -31.06 20.63
CA ALA A 1 -4.78 -30.30 19.47
C ALA A 1 -3.82 -29.16 19.19
N THR A 2 -2.83 -29.37 18.32
CA THR A 2 -1.85 -28.34 17.92
C THR A 2 -2.40 -27.62 16.70
N VAL A 3 -3.25 -26.64 16.92
CA VAL A 3 -3.69 -25.74 15.85
C VAL A 3 -2.55 -24.74 15.61
N SER A 4 -1.59 -25.12 14.78
CA SER A 4 -0.76 -24.15 14.04
C SER A 4 -1.70 -23.43 13.07
N ALA A 5 -2.45 -22.46 13.58
CA ALA A 5 -3.05 -21.45 12.74
C ALA A 5 -1.88 -20.61 12.22
N MET A 6 -1.31 -21.02 11.07
CA MET A 6 -0.61 -20.10 10.20
C MET A 6 -1.55 -18.90 10.07
N GLN A 7 -1.22 -17.80 10.74
CA GLN A 7 -1.91 -16.55 10.57
C GLN A 7 -1.88 -16.32 9.06
N PRO A 8 -3.04 -16.31 8.36
CA PRO A 8 -3.02 -16.07 6.93
C PRO A 8 -2.30 -14.74 6.75
N ASP A 9 -1.28 -14.69 5.88
CA ASP A 9 -0.57 -13.45 5.57
C ASP A 9 -1.63 -12.36 5.37
N GLN A 10 -1.78 -11.47 6.37
CA GLN A 10 -2.86 -10.50 6.37
C GLN A 10 -2.44 -9.40 5.42
N GLN A 11 -2.90 -9.52 4.18
CA GLN A 11 -2.79 -8.47 3.19
C GLN A 11 -3.81 -7.39 3.57
N LYS A 12 -3.31 -6.29 4.11
CA LYS A 12 -4.09 -5.11 4.40
C LYS A 12 -4.01 -4.16 3.23
N GLU A 13 -5.17 -3.78 2.75
CA GLU A 13 -5.30 -2.77 1.72
C GLU A 13 -5.41 -1.38 2.37
N VAL A 14 -4.46 -0.50 2.07
CA VAL A 14 -4.44 0.86 2.65
C VAL A 14 -4.69 1.89 1.55
N LYS A 15 -5.71 2.72 1.75
CA LYS A 15 -5.99 3.88 0.89
C LYS A 15 -4.91 4.94 1.10
N GLY A 16 -4.28 5.34 0.01
CA GLY A 16 -3.24 6.35 -0.04
C GLY A 16 -3.73 7.68 -0.62
N PRO A 17 -2.78 8.52 -1.07
CA PRO A 17 -3.10 9.80 -1.68
C PRO A 17 -3.86 9.63 -3.01
N PRO A 18 -4.55 10.68 -3.48
CA PRO A 18 -5.18 10.67 -4.79
C PRO A 18 -4.12 10.43 -5.89
N VAL A 19 -4.52 9.79 -6.99
CA VAL A 19 -3.63 9.49 -8.12
C VAL A 19 -2.89 10.73 -8.61
N LYS A 20 -3.56 11.88 -8.64
CA LYS A 20 -2.98 13.18 -9.02
C LYS A 20 -1.83 13.65 -8.12
N ALA A 21 -1.78 13.20 -6.86
CA ALA A 21 -0.70 13.51 -5.93
C ALA A 21 0.35 12.39 -5.88
N ALA A 22 -0.05 11.16 -6.21
CA ALA A 22 0.82 9.99 -6.23
C ALA A 22 1.66 9.87 -7.51
N TYR A 23 1.14 10.35 -8.64
CA TYR A 23 1.81 10.37 -9.94
C TYR A 23 2.09 11.81 -10.37
N ASP A 24 3.27 12.03 -10.94
CA ASP A 24 3.62 13.31 -11.55
C ASP A 24 3.07 13.43 -12.99
N ALA A 25 3.35 14.55 -13.65
CA ALA A 25 2.95 14.80 -15.03
C ALA A 25 3.61 13.84 -16.05
N GLN A 26 4.67 13.13 -15.67
CA GLN A 26 5.37 12.13 -16.49
C GLN A 26 4.87 10.70 -16.21
N GLY A 27 3.94 10.52 -15.27
CA GLY A 27 3.45 9.21 -14.85
C GLY A 27 4.39 8.46 -13.91
N ALA A 28 5.39 9.13 -13.33
CA ALA A 28 6.28 8.57 -12.32
C ALA A 28 5.72 8.75 -10.91
N PHE A 29 6.09 7.83 -9.99
CA PHE A 29 5.71 7.93 -8.59
C PHE A 29 6.35 9.16 -7.93
N THR A 30 5.52 10.02 -7.35
CA THR A 30 6.00 11.20 -6.62
C THR A 30 6.63 10.81 -5.29
N LYS A 31 7.30 11.76 -4.64
CA LYS A 31 7.77 11.60 -3.27
C LYS A 31 6.65 11.21 -2.30
N ALA A 32 5.40 11.63 -2.56
CA ALA A 32 4.25 11.27 -1.74
C ALA A 32 3.89 9.77 -1.89
N ALA A 33 3.86 9.25 -3.12
CA ALA A 33 3.65 7.82 -3.36
C ALA A 33 4.78 6.96 -2.79
N LEU A 34 6.04 7.38 -3.01
CA LEU A 34 7.22 6.68 -2.50
C LEU A 34 7.26 6.67 -0.96
N GLY A 35 6.93 7.81 -0.33
CA GLY A 35 6.83 7.93 1.12
C GLY A 35 5.69 7.10 1.70
N PHE A 36 4.53 7.10 1.04
CA PHE A 36 3.40 6.26 1.41
C PHE A 36 3.76 4.77 1.35
N ALA A 37 4.28 4.30 0.21
CA ALA A 37 4.72 2.92 0.04
C ALA A 37 5.74 2.50 1.13
N ARG A 38 6.76 3.32 1.38
CA ARG A 38 7.75 3.08 2.44
C ARG A 38 7.15 3.02 3.83
N GLY A 39 6.26 3.96 4.19
CA GLY A 39 5.56 3.98 5.47
C GLY A 39 4.66 2.76 5.68
N GLN A 40 4.10 2.26 4.57
CA GLN A 40 3.32 1.04 4.52
C GLN A 40 4.18 -0.23 4.38
N GLY A 41 5.51 -0.13 4.23
CA GLY A 41 6.39 -1.29 4.09
C GLY A 41 6.29 -2.02 2.75
N VAL A 42 5.75 -1.37 1.72
CA VAL A 42 5.59 -1.93 0.37
C VAL A 42 6.43 -1.17 -0.66
N SER A 43 6.61 -1.75 -1.84
CA SER A 43 7.22 -1.05 -2.97
C SER A 43 6.24 -0.09 -3.62
N ALA A 44 6.72 1.05 -4.12
CA ALA A 44 5.88 1.98 -4.89
C ALA A 44 5.28 1.31 -6.13
N GLU A 45 5.97 0.33 -6.70
CA GLU A 45 5.50 -0.47 -7.83
C GLU A 45 4.34 -1.42 -7.47
N SER A 46 4.19 -1.78 -6.19
CA SER A 46 3.04 -2.56 -5.68
C SER A 46 1.80 -1.68 -5.45
N LEU A 47 1.94 -0.36 -5.57
CA LEU A 47 0.81 0.55 -5.51
C LEU A 47 -0.03 0.41 -6.77
N TYR A 48 -1.34 0.40 -6.60
CA TYR A 48 -2.28 0.35 -7.71
C TYR A 48 -3.33 1.46 -7.58
N ARG A 49 -3.91 1.83 -8.71
CA ARG A 49 -4.91 2.90 -8.80
C ARG A 49 -6.28 2.27 -8.79
N ALA A 50 -7.18 2.79 -7.94
CA ALA A 50 -8.57 2.39 -7.94
C ALA A 50 -9.49 3.61 -7.78
N PRO A 51 -10.65 3.62 -8.45
CA PRO A 51 -11.65 4.67 -8.26
C PRO A 51 -12.26 4.56 -6.87
N TYR A 52 -12.34 5.69 -6.16
CA TYR A 52 -12.92 5.78 -4.82
C TYR A 52 -13.64 7.12 -4.65
N GLU A 53 -14.90 7.09 -4.22
CA GLU A 53 -15.75 8.27 -3.99
C GLU A 53 -15.75 9.30 -5.15
N GLY A 54 -15.78 8.80 -6.40
CA GLY A 54 -15.82 9.67 -7.58
C GLY A 54 -14.48 10.31 -7.98
N GLY A 55 -13.38 9.90 -7.34
CA GLY A 55 -12.01 10.26 -7.74
C GLY A 55 -11.12 9.03 -7.94
N GLU A 56 -9.91 9.23 -8.42
CA GLU A 56 -8.91 8.17 -8.52
C GLU A 56 -7.94 8.25 -7.33
N TYR A 57 -7.79 7.15 -6.61
CA TYR A 57 -6.89 7.04 -5.47
C TYR A 57 -5.88 5.91 -5.66
N VAL A 58 -4.75 6.04 -4.99
CA VAL A 58 -3.74 4.98 -4.96
C VAL A 58 -3.92 4.15 -3.71
N PHE A 59 -3.78 2.85 -3.84
CA PHE A 59 -3.88 1.89 -2.77
C PHE A 59 -2.62 1.04 -2.70
N ALA A 60 -2.25 0.66 -1.48
CA ALA A 60 -1.13 -0.23 -1.19
C ALA A 60 -1.66 -1.56 -0.65
N LYS A 61 -1.13 -2.68 -1.15
CA LYS A 61 -1.30 -3.99 -0.52
C LYS A 61 -0.13 -4.25 0.42
N VAL A 62 -0.37 -4.02 1.71
CA VAL A 62 0.60 -4.24 2.77
C VAL A 62 0.47 -5.66 3.28
N GLU A 63 1.51 -6.45 3.10
CA GLU A 63 1.64 -7.69 3.85
C GLU A 63 2.04 -7.34 5.29
N GLU A 64 1.08 -7.32 6.20
CA GLU A 64 1.35 -7.26 7.63
C GLU A 64 1.90 -8.62 8.08
N ARG A 65 3.13 -8.96 7.67
CA ARG A 65 3.94 -9.89 8.45
C ARG A 65 4.29 -9.16 9.72
N GLY A 66 3.53 -9.43 10.78
CA GLY A 66 3.65 -8.79 12.10
C GLY A 66 5.11 -8.43 12.38
N ARG A 67 5.45 -7.15 12.17
CA ARG A 67 6.82 -6.70 12.37
C ARG A 67 7.03 -6.82 13.87
N SER A 68 7.80 -7.85 14.26
CA SER A 68 8.52 -7.83 15.51
C SER A 68 9.22 -6.49 15.58
N ALA A 69 8.76 -5.63 16.48
CA ALA A 69 9.57 -4.55 16.99
C ALA A 69 10.82 -5.23 17.59
N LEU A 70 11.98 -4.93 17.00
CA LEU A 70 13.28 -5.24 17.58
C LEU A 70 13.55 -4.30 18.75
#